data_AF-A0A932HYW7-F1
#
_entry.id   AF-A0A932HYW7-F1
#
_cell.length_a   1.000
_cell.length_b   1.000
_cell.length_c   1.000
_cell.angle_alpha   90.00
_cell.angle_beta   90.00
_cell.angle_gamma   90.00
#
_symmetry.space_group_name_H-M   'P 1'
#
loop_
_entity.id
_entity.type
_entity.pdbx_description
1 polymer ?
#
loop_
_entity_poly.entity_id
_entity_poly.type
_entity_poly.pdbx_seq_one_letter_code
_entity_poly.pdbx_strand_id
1 'polypeptide(L)'
;MGAGSPASGAASAAPPPAEAPARPGLSVRGAFEGHRSGVWLRARGVVSRLLRDDLEGQRHQRFVLRLADGLTVLVSHNITVAPRVPAGKGDEVEVYGRYEWNKRGGVIHWTHRDPKGRREGGWIRHKGEVYR
;
A
#
# COMPACT_ATOMS: atom_id res chain seq x y z
N MET A 1 9.84 65.21 -14.20
CA MET A 1 9.05 64.51 -13.16
C MET A 1 8.58 63.21 -13.78
N GLY A 2 9.09 62.09 -13.27
CA GLY A 2 9.05 60.79 -13.94
C GLY A 2 7.65 60.18 -14.00
N ALA A 3 7.36 59.56 -15.14
CA ALA A 3 6.22 58.70 -15.38
C ALA A 3 6.42 57.30 -14.75
N GLY A 4 5.29 56.62 -14.48
CA GLY A 4 5.24 55.15 -14.53
C GLY A 4 4.74 54.45 -13.27
N SER A 5 3.44 54.17 -13.21
CA SER A 5 2.93 53.00 -12.49
C SER A 5 3.49 51.72 -13.11
N PRO A 6 3.60 50.63 -12.34
CA PRO A 6 3.27 49.33 -12.91
C PRO A 6 2.20 48.61 -12.10
N ALA A 7 1.21 48.13 -12.86
CA ALA A 7 0.23 47.14 -12.45
C ALA A 7 0.91 45.83 -12.05
N SER A 8 0.48 45.23 -10.94
CA SER A 8 0.90 43.90 -10.51
C SER A 8 0.13 42.86 -11.33
N GLY A 9 0.76 42.31 -12.36
CA GLY A 9 0.25 41.18 -13.15
C GLY A 9 0.34 39.88 -12.35
N ALA A 10 -0.78 39.16 -12.28
CA ALA A 10 -0.85 37.81 -11.74
C ALA A 10 -0.11 36.83 -12.66
N ALA A 11 0.92 36.17 -12.13
CA ALA A 11 1.52 35.01 -12.78
C ALA A 11 0.77 33.75 -12.31
N SER A 12 -0.13 33.26 -13.16
CA SER A 12 -0.75 31.94 -12.98
C SER A 12 0.32 30.87 -13.21
N ALA A 13 0.69 30.16 -12.15
CA ALA A 13 1.62 29.04 -12.23
C ALA A 13 0.95 27.90 -13.00
N ALA A 14 1.59 27.45 -14.09
CA ALA A 14 1.16 26.28 -14.84
C ALA A 14 1.12 25.04 -13.92
N PRO A 15 0.14 24.12 -14.09
CA PRO A 15 0.12 22.88 -13.33
C PRO A 15 1.37 22.03 -13.65
N PRO A 16 1.88 21.26 -12.68
CA PRO A 16 3.01 20.36 -12.95
C PRO A 16 2.64 19.35 -14.04
N PRO A 17 3.62 18.88 -14.84
CA PRO A 17 3.36 17.90 -15.88
C PRO A 17 2.79 16.62 -15.26
N ALA A 18 1.73 16.10 -15.89
CA ALA A 18 1.15 14.81 -15.54
C ALA A 18 2.24 13.74 -15.55
N GLU A 19 2.41 13.08 -14.41
CA GLU A 19 3.39 12.03 -14.18
C GLU A 19 3.23 10.93 -15.26
N ALA A 20 4.31 10.62 -16.00
CA ALA A 20 4.32 9.53 -16.96
C ALA A 20 3.87 8.23 -16.27
N PRO A 21 3.16 7.31 -16.96
CA PRO A 21 2.68 6.09 -16.32
C PRO A 21 3.89 5.32 -15.76
N ALA A 22 3.95 5.22 -14.43
CA ALA A 22 4.97 4.42 -13.76
C ALA A 22 4.96 3.02 -14.38
N ARG A 23 6.12 2.56 -14.86
CA ARG A 23 6.28 1.16 -15.31
C ARG A 23 5.68 0.27 -14.23
N PRO A 24 4.77 -0.67 -14.55
CA PRO A 24 4.16 -1.47 -13.51
C PRO A 24 5.29 -2.24 -12.81
N GLY A 25 5.52 -1.91 -11.54
CA GLY A 25 6.36 -2.72 -10.67
C GLY A 25 5.83 -4.15 -10.60
N LEU A 26 6.63 -5.07 -10.05
CA LEU A 26 6.24 -6.47 -9.91
C LEU A 26 4.86 -6.60 -9.25
N SER A 27 3.92 -7.24 -9.94
CA SER A 27 2.58 -7.50 -9.42
C SER A 27 2.57 -8.76 -8.54
N VAL A 28 1.53 -8.91 -7.70
CA VAL A 28 1.33 -10.13 -6.91
C VAL A 28 1.21 -11.36 -7.81
N ARG A 29 0.49 -11.26 -8.95
CA ARG A 29 0.41 -12.36 -9.92
C ARG A 29 1.78 -12.73 -10.49
N GLY A 30 2.56 -11.74 -10.93
CA GLY A 30 3.91 -11.99 -11.46
C GLY A 30 4.88 -12.55 -10.42
N ALA A 31 4.71 -12.18 -9.14
CA ALA A 31 5.46 -12.77 -8.04
C ALA A 31 5.00 -14.20 -7.74
N PHE A 32 3.68 -14.47 -7.78
CA PHE A 32 3.10 -15.77 -7.52
C PHE A 32 3.47 -16.82 -8.59
N GLU A 33 3.26 -16.48 -9.87
CA GLU A 33 3.60 -17.36 -11.00
C GLU A 33 5.10 -17.61 -11.08
N GLY A 34 5.90 -16.57 -10.81
CA GLY A 34 7.36 -16.65 -10.78
C GLY A 34 7.94 -17.24 -9.48
N HIS A 35 7.12 -17.72 -8.54
CA HIS A 35 7.56 -18.28 -7.26
C HIS A 35 8.54 -17.38 -6.48
N ARG A 36 8.32 -16.06 -6.51
CA ARG A 36 9.24 -15.07 -5.93
C ARG A 36 8.84 -14.73 -4.50
N SER A 37 9.85 -14.60 -3.64
CA SER A 37 9.73 -14.19 -2.24
C SER A 37 10.68 -13.02 -1.95
N GLY A 38 10.47 -12.30 -0.85
CA GLY A 38 11.33 -11.19 -0.44
C GLY A 38 11.21 -9.92 -1.29
N VAL A 39 10.20 -9.84 -2.15
CA VAL A 39 10.02 -8.72 -3.09
C VAL A 39 9.06 -7.68 -2.53
N TRP A 40 9.37 -6.39 -2.70
CA TRP A 40 8.47 -5.30 -2.32
C TRP A 40 7.53 -4.98 -3.47
N LEU A 41 6.23 -4.94 -3.18
CA LEU A 41 5.21 -4.69 -4.20
C LEU A 41 3.99 -3.96 -3.63
N ARG A 42 3.20 -3.42 -4.56
CA ARG A 42 1.91 -2.79 -4.29
C ARG A 42 0.79 -3.72 -4.76
N ALA A 43 -0.25 -3.83 -3.95
CA ALA A 43 -1.45 -4.61 -4.26
C ALA A 43 -2.70 -3.80 -3.91
N ARG A 44 -3.67 -3.76 -4.81
CA ARG A 44 -4.99 -3.17 -4.57
C ARG A 44 -6.04 -4.24 -4.79
N GLY A 45 -7.00 -4.34 -3.87
CA GLY A 45 -8.04 -5.35 -3.95
C GLY A 45 -9.12 -5.16 -2.91
N VAL A 46 -10.10 -6.05 -2.96
CA VAL A 46 -11.25 -6.05 -2.05
C VAL A 46 -11.00 -7.06 -0.94
N VAL A 47 -11.30 -6.68 0.30
CA VAL A 47 -11.26 -7.59 1.44
C VAL A 47 -12.35 -8.65 1.29
N SER A 48 -11.93 -9.85 0.91
CA SER A 48 -12.83 -10.98 0.68
C SER A 48 -13.15 -11.76 1.96
N ARG A 49 -12.22 -11.74 2.93
CA ARG A 49 -12.37 -12.41 4.23
C ARG A 49 -11.56 -11.70 5.31
N LEU A 50 -12.20 -11.47 6.45
CA LEU A 50 -11.52 -11.11 7.71
C LEU A 50 -11.16 -12.39 8.45
N LEU A 51 -9.93 -12.47 8.96
CA LEU A 51 -9.49 -13.55 9.83
C LEU A 51 -9.39 -13.01 11.27
N ARG A 52 -9.37 -13.92 12.24
CA ARG A 52 -9.04 -13.53 13.62
C ARG A 52 -7.63 -12.94 13.63
N ASP A 53 -7.49 -11.83 14.37
CA ASP A 53 -6.18 -11.28 14.68
C ASP A 53 -5.32 -12.39 15.32
N ASP A 54 -4.08 -12.46 14.90
CA ASP A 54 -3.06 -13.25 15.57
C ASP A 54 -2.55 -12.43 16.76
N LEU A 55 -2.67 -12.98 17.96
CA LEU A 55 -2.34 -12.28 19.20
C LEU A 55 -1.09 -12.84 19.89
N GLU A 56 -0.43 -13.84 19.29
CA GLU A 56 0.77 -14.45 19.85
C GLU A 56 2.01 -13.65 19.45
N GLY A 57 2.87 -13.34 20.43
CA GLY A 57 4.09 -12.56 20.20
C GLY A 57 3.80 -11.15 19.63
N GLN A 58 4.30 -10.88 18.42
CA GLN A 58 3.97 -9.66 17.70
C GLN A 58 2.56 -9.83 17.11
N ARG A 59 1.63 -8.97 17.51
CA ARG A 59 0.22 -9.09 17.15
C ARG A 59 0.01 -8.72 15.69
N HIS A 60 -0.79 -9.48 14.95
CA HIS A 60 -1.09 -9.21 13.55
C HIS A 60 -2.60 -9.19 13.27
N GLN A 61 -3.06 -8.14 12.60
CA GLN A 61 -4.34 -8.18 11.90
C GLN A 61 -4.16 -8.98 10.61
N ARG A 62 -5.11 -9.86 10.31
CA ARG A 62 -5.07 -10.72 9.11
C ARG A 62 -6.35 -10.63 8.30
N PHE A 63 -6.22 -10.45 7.01
CA PHE A 63 -7.35 -10.48 6.07
C PHE A 63 -6.90 -10.88 4.67
N VAL A 64 -7.82 -11.44 3.89
CA VAL A 64 -7.56 -11.90 2.52
C VAL A 64 -8.07 -10.88 1.52
N LEU A 65 -7.17 -10.39 0.68
CA LEU A 65 -7.53 -9.57 -0.48
C LEU A 65 -7.81 -10.44 -1.68
N ARG A 66 -8.90 -10.14 -2.39
CA ARG A 66 -9.13 -10.60 -3.75
C ARG A 66 -8.74 -9.47 -4.69
N LEU A 67 -7.76 -9.74 -5.55
CA LEU A 67 -7.26 -8.81 -6.55
C LEU A 67 -8.19 -8.79 -7.77
N ALA A 68 -8.01 -7.82 -8.65
CA ALA A 68 -8.84 -7.63 -9.84
C ALA A 68 -8.82 -8.84 -10.80
N ASP A 69 -7.72 -9.60 -10.79
CA ASP A 69 -7.50 -10.80 -11.60
C ASP A 69 -7.97 -12.10 -10.91
N GLY A 70 -8.70 -11.98 -9.80
CA GLY A 70 -9.22 -13.10 -9.02
C GLY A 70 -8.21 -13.80 -8.10
N LEU A 71 -6.91 -13.52 -8.22
CA LEU A 71 -5.92 -14.06 -7.29
C LEU A 71 -6.19 -13.51 -5.89
N THR A 72 -5.96 -14.35 -4.88
CA THR A 72 -6.07 -13.93 -3.48
C THR A 72 -4.72 -13.88 -2.80
N VAL A 73 -4.53 -12.92 -1.91
CA VAL A 73 -3.30 -12.78 -1.12
C VAL A 73 -3.66 -12.47 0.33
N LEU A 74 -2.94 -13.08 1.27
CA LEU A 74 -3.10 -12.78 2.69
C LEU A 74 -2.34 -11.49 3.01
N VAL A 75 -2.95 -10.57 3.75
CA VAL A 75 -2.25 -9.45 4.37
C VAL A 75 -2.07 -9.78 5.86
N SER A 76 -0.84 -9.67 6.35
CA SER A 76 -0.47 -9.82 7.76
C SER A 76 0.13 -8.50 8.26
N HIS A 77 -0.71 -7.67 8.87
CA HIS A 77 -0.34 -6.33 9.33
C HIS A 77 0.01 -6.36 10.81
N ASN A 78 1.24 -6.02 11.16
CA ASN A 78 1.68 -6.02 12.56
C ASN A 78 1.04 -4.83 13.31
N ILE A 79 0.07 -5.14 14.18
CA ILE A 79 -0.67 -4.17 14.97
C ILE A 79 -0.03 -3.88 16.34
N THR A 80 1.12 -4.48 16.63
CA THR A 80 1.96 -4.04 17.76
C THR A 80 2.66 -2.72 17.45
N VAL A 81 3.05 -2.50 16.19
CA VAL A 81 3.88 -1.35 15.78
C VAL A 81 3.15 -0.34 14.88
N ALA A 82 1.92 -0.66 14.46
CA ALA A 82 1.07 0.20 13.64
C ALA A 82 -0.39 0.08 14.09
N PRO A 83 -1.24 1.10 13.87
CA PRO A 83 -2.66 1.03 14.20
C PRO A 83 -3.38 -0.02 13.34
N ARG A 84 -4.27 -0.80 13.97
CA ARG A 84 -5.16 -1.74 13.27
C ARG A 84 -6.01 -1.00 12.23
N VAL A 85 -6.09 -1.54 11.02
CA VAL A 85 -6.88 -0.95 9.94
C VAL A 85 -8.36 -1.27 10.15
N PRO A 86 -9.27 -0.29 10.09
CA PRO A 86 -10.71 -0.50 10.22
C PRO A 86 -11.34 -1.07 8.92
N ALA A 87 -10.64 -1.98 8.25
CA ALA A 87 -11.09 -2.61 7.01
C ALA A 87 -12.16 -3.68 7.29
N GLY A 88 -13.31 -3.56 6.63
CA GLY A 88 -14.40 -4.53 6.63
C GLY A 88 -14.37 -5.46 5.40
N LYS A 89 -15.12 -6.56 5.45
CA LYS A 89 -15.35 -7.39 4.25
C LYS A 89 -16.10 -6.56 3.20
N GLY A 90 -15.62 -6.57 1.96
CA GLY A 90 -16.16 -5.79 0.86
C GLY A 90 -15.47 -4.43 0.67
N ASP A 91 -14.68 -3.97 1.64
CA ASP A 91 -13.92 -2.74 1.50
C ASP A 91 -12.77 -2.93 0.52
N GLU A 92 -12.47 -1.86 -0.21
CA GLU A 92 -11.26 -1.76 -1.00
C GLU A 92 -10.11 -1.25 -0.15
N VAL A 93 -8.94 -1.88 -0.30
CA VAL A 93 -7.70 -1.43 0.30
C VAL A 93 -6.57 -1.49 -0.71
N GLU A 94 -5.58 -0.64 -0.50
CA GLU A 94 -4.30 -0.71 -1.18
C GLU A 94 -3.20 -0.98 -0.15
N VAL A 95 -2.24 -1.81 -0.51
CA VAL A 95 -1.19 -2.26 0.38
C VAL A 95 0.14 -2.10 -0.34
N TYR A 96 1.13 -1.57 0.36
CA TYR A 96 2.53 -1.68 -0.02
C TYR A 96 3.28 -2.43 1.07
N GLY A 97 4.02 -3.46 0.69
CA GLY A 97 4.73 -4.31 1.64
C GLY A 97 5.61 -5.32 0.95
N ARG A 98 6.23 -6.17 1.76
CA ARG A 98 7.05 -7.28 1.26
C ARG A 98 6.17 -8.51 1.04
N TYR A 99 6.35 -9.18 -0.07
CA TYR A 99 5.62 -10.37 -0.47
C TYR A 99 6.45 -11.63 -0.24
N GLU A 100 5.79 -12.66 0.28
CA GLU A 100 6.33 -14.00 0.47
C GLU A 100 5.42 -15.02 -0.22
N TRP A 101 6.01 -15.85 -1.07
CA TRP A 101 5.27 -16.86 -1.83
C TRP A 101 4.75 -17.99 -0.93
N ASN A 102 3.56 -18.47 -1.24
CA ASN A 102 3.05 -19.77 -0.78
C ASN A 102 2.01 -20.30 -1.78
N LYS A 103 1.65 -21.59 -1.68
CA LYS A 103 0.66 -22.24 -2.55
C LYS A 103 -0.77 -21.65 -2.51
N ARG A 104 -1.05 -20.67 -1.65
CA ARG A 104 -2.36 -20.01 -1.46
C ARG A 104 -2.37 -18.58 -2.00
N GLY A 105 -1.41 -18.21 -2.85
CA GLY A 105 -1.29 -16.89 -3.47
C GLY A 105 -0.31 -15.94 -2.75
N GLY A 106 0.26 -16.37 -1.63
CA GLY A 106 1.29 -15.64 -0.88
C GLY A 106 0.75 -14.79 0.28
N VAL A 107 1.69 -14.11 0.95
CA VAL A 107 1.43 -13.20 2.08
C VAL A 107 2.14 -11.87 1.81
N ILE A 108 1.47 -10.76 2.09
CA ILE A 108 2.09 -9.45 2.20
C ILE A 108 2.22 -9.11 3.68
N HIS A 109 3.45 -8.84 4.12
CA HIS A 109 3.81 -8.40 5.46
C HIS A 109 4.69 -7.14 5.39
N TRP A 110 5.26 -6.70 6.51
CA TRP A 110 6.02 -5.44 6.59
C TRP A 110 5.21 -4.25 6.06
N THR A 111 3.92 -4.22 6.35
CA THR A 111 2.97 -3.16 5.97
C THR A 111 2.94 -2.02 6.98
N HIS A 112 4.10 -1.72 7.56
CA HIS A 112 4.35 -0.70 8.58
C HIS A 112 5.73 -0.07 8.35
N ARG A 113 6.00 1.06 9.00
CA ARG A 113 7.34 1.67 8.97
C ARG A 113 8.36 0.73 9.59
N ASP A 114 9.60 0.77 9.11
CA ASP A 114 10.69 0.06 9.80
C ASP A 114 10.89 0.69 11.20
N PRO A 115 10.70 -0.05 12.31
CA PRO A 115 10.88 0.49 13.66
C PRO A 115 12.32 0.97 13.92
N LYS A 116 13.30 0.50 13.14
CA LYS A 116 14.71 0.91 13.22
C LYS A 116 15.08 2.00 12.22
N GLY A 117 14.14 2.44 11.38
CA GLY A 117 14.33 3.52 10.41
C GLY A 117 15.38 3.25 9.32
N ARG A 118 15.73 2.00 9.04
CA ARG A 118 16.75 1.66 8.02
C ARG A 118 16.18 1.70 6.61
N ARG A 119 14.85 1.61 6.48
CA ARG A 119 14.07 1.68 5.24
C ARG A 119 12.75 2.40 5.52
N GLU A 120 12.08 2.86 4.47
CA GLU A 120 10.76 3.52 4.62
C GLU A 120 9.71 2.56 5.21
N GLY A 121 9.76 1.27 4.86
CA GLY A 121 8.80 0.26 5.25
C GLY A 121 7.61 0.18 4.30
N GLY A 122 6.50 -0.37 4.79
CA GLY A 122 5.25 -0.52 4.06
C GLY A 122 4.11 0.28 4.67
N TRP A 123 2.92 0.07 4.13
CA TRP A 123 1.69 0.72 4.58
C TRP A 123 0.44 0.01 4.07
N ILE A 124 -0.69 0.30 4.69
CA ILE A 124 -2.03 -0.02 4.19
C ILE A 124 -2.82 1.27 4.04
N ARG A 125 -3.48 1.46 2.90
CA ARG A 125 -4.36 2.59 2.62
C ARG A 125 -5.81 2.12 2.54
N HIS A 126 -6.68 2.74 3.32
CA HIS A 126 -8.11 2.43 3.40
C HIS A 126 -8.88 3.73 3.57
N LYS A 127 -9.92 3.95 2.74
CA LYS A 127 -10.78 5.15 2.77
C LYS A 127 -10.02 6.49 2.82
N GLY A 128 -8.88 6.57 2.12
CA GLY A 128 -8.04 7.77 2.04
C GLY A 128 -7.01 7.92 3.15
N GLU A 129 -7.07 7.09 4.20
CA GLU A 129 -6.11 7.10 5.30
C GLU A 129 -5.02 6.05 5.13
N VAL A 130 -3.82 6.34 5.64
CA VAL A 130 -2.64 5.47 5.57
C VAL A 130 -2.26 5.00 6.97
N TYR A 131 -2.12 3.68 7.12
CA TYR A 131 -1.80 2.97 8.36
C TYR A 131 -0.41 2.34 8.19
N ARG A 132 0.55 2.73 9.05
CA ARG A 132 1.93 2.22 9.04
C ARG A 132 2.68 2.51 10.33
#